data_AF-A0A815KNH5-F1
#
_entry.id   AF-A0A815KNH5-F1
#
_cell.length_a   1.000
_cell.length_b   1.000
_cell.length_c   1.000
_cell.angle_alpha   90.00
_cell.angle_beta   90.00
_cell.angle_gamma   90.00
#
_symmetry.space_group_name_H-M   'P 1'
#
loop_
_entity.id
_entity.type
_entity.pdbx_description
1 polymer ?
#
loop_
_entity_poly.entity_id
_entity_poly.type
_entity_poly.pdbx_seq_one_letter_code
_entity_poly.pdbx_strand_id
1 'polypeptide(L)'
;MAANNVTSPYFLALQNKPSSIIRINTSIAAMTVNNNNNALLYCPEGHLLLIDEQGNEMLNIKREFKISDMCFSSFLNQFFILSYKPDNIFYSLDSSTHDLKQIKKFSRTIWNCTCYDKALIVSEADPGSKIEVYDLCADHWNPVQTFTAPTSCKVDQQIEKIRFNSDGSCLGVILRQGSQPNYYHWFELRDPNNMTVISTTKTDLGNDQWCWLLTLPDRQFLATLWREKKFLLFDSHGELQETTEYDKNVKYLNSTALINGKYLVVQLWKPDELRFYNL
;
A
#
# COMPACT_ATOMS: atom_id res chain seq x y z
N MET A 1 9.40 28.07 -17.83
CA MET A 1 10.20 27.56 -16.69
C MET A 1 10.86 26.29 -17.16
N ALA A 2 12.19 26.19 -17.07
CA ALA A 2 12.90 24.98 -17.49
C ALA A 2 12.42 23.81 -16.63
N ALA A 3 11.84 22.78 -17.26
CA ALA A 3 11.64 21.50 -16.62
C ALA A 3 13.04 20.94 -16.35
N ASN A 4 13.51 21.12 -15.12
CA ASN A 4 14.68 20.39 -14.65
C ASN A 4 14.25 18.92 -14.64
N ASN A 5 14.61 18.18 -15.69
CA ASN A 5 14.48 16.72 -15.80
C ASN A 5 15.43 16.05 -14.79
N VAL A 6 15.25 16.35 -13.51
CA VAL A 6 15.93 15.64 -12.42
C VAL A 6 15.18 14.33 -12.28
N THR A 7 15.78 13.27 -12.82
CA THR A 7 15.33 11.90 -12.63
C THR A 7 15.19 11.61 -11.14
N SER A 8 14.07 11.00 -10.76
CA SER A 8 13.78 10.73 -9.36
C SER A 8 14.83 9.79 -8.73
N PRO A 9 15.19 9.96 -7.43
CA PRO A 9 16.08 8.99 -6.75
C PRO A 9 15.50 7.57 -6.78
N TYR A 10 14.18 7.42 -6.76
CA TYR A 10 13.53 6.10 -6.87
C TYR A 10 13.79 5.45 -8.23
N PHE A 11 13.77 6.25 -9.32
CA PHE A 11 14.12 5.76 -10.65
C PHE A 11 15.57 5.29 -10.67
N LEU A 12 16.50 6.14 -10.22
CA LEU A 12 17.93 5.84 -10.24
C LEU A 12 18.24 4.57 -9.45
N ALA A 13 17.62 4.41 -8.28
CA ALA A 13 17.73 3.21 -7.46
C ALA A 13 17.31 1.95 -8.22
N LEU A 14 16.16 1.98 -8.92
CA LEU A 14 15.65 0.83 -9.68
C LEU A 14 16.49 0.46 -10.91
N GLN A 15 17.31 1.38 -11.43
CA GLN A 15 18.27 1.10 -12.52
C GLN A 15 19.60 0.50 -12.02
N ASN A 16 19.88 0.59 -10.72
CA ASN A 16 21.09 0.06 -10.11
C ASN A 16 20.92 -1.40 -9.68
N LYS A 17 22.03 -2.06 -9.32
CA LYS A 17 21.95 -3.36 -8.65
C LYS A 17 21.44 -3.18 -7.21
N PRO A 18 20.62 -4.10 -6.69
CA PRO A 18 20.21 -4.04 -5.29
C PRO A 18 21.43 -4.13 -4.37
N SER A 19 21.40 -3.38 -3.26
CA SER A 19 22.44 -3.40 -2.23
C SER A 19 22.42 -4.71 -1.44
N SER A 20 21.24 -5.30 -1.26
CA SER A 20 21.07 -6.63 -0.67
C SER A 20 19.86 -7.35 -1.28
N ILE A 21 19.90 -8.69 -1.22
CA ILE A 21 18.84 -9.57 -1.69
C ILE A 21 18.57 -10.61 -0.61
N ILE A 22 17.32 -10.72 -0.19
CA ILE A 22 16.84 -11.76 0.71
C ILE A 22 15.95 -12.71 -0.11
N ARG A 23 16.30 -13.99 -0.13
CA ARG A 23 15.43 -15.02 -0.73
C ARG A 23 14.29 -15.34 0.21
N ILE A 24 13.07 -15.34 -0.31
CA ILE A 24 11.87 -15.66 0.47
C ILE A 24 11.26 -16.97 -0.07
N ASN A 25 10.63 -17.74 0.80
CA ASN A 25 10.06 -19.04 0.44
C ASN A 25 8.62 -18.94 -0.09
N THR A 26 8.10 -17.73 -0.34
CA THR A 26 6.68 -17.53 -0.70
C THR A 26 6.50 -16.43 -1.73
N SER A 27 5.53 -16.59 -2.60
CA SER A 27 5.33 -15.76 -3.78
C SER A 27 4.69 -14.40 -3.55
N ILE A 28 3.78 -14.28 -2.57
CA ILE A 28 2.92 -13.09 -2.41
C ILE A 28 2.78 -12.78 -0.92
N ALA A 29 3.22 -11.58 -0.53
CA ALA A 29 3.06 -11.05 0.80
C ALA A 29 2.64 -9.58 0.73
N ALA A 30 1.74 -9.18 1.63
CA ALA A 30 1.59 -7.77 1.94
C ALA A 30 2.78 -7.31 2.79
N MET A 31 3.17 -6.05 2.62
CA MET A 31 4.28 -5.43 3.35
C MET A 31 3.90 -4.05 3.85
N THR A 32 4.34 -3.69 5.05
CA THR A 32 4.28 -2.32 5.56
C THR A 32 5.44 -2.03 6.50
N VAL A 33 5.72 -0.76 6.76
CA VAL A 33 6.89 -0.34 7.53
C VAL A 33 6.45 0.21 8.87
N ASN A 34 7.12 -0.23 9.93
CA ASN A 34 7.11 0.48 11.20
C ASN A 34 8.06 1.67 11.09
N ASN A 35 7.50 2.85 10.90
CA ASN A 35 8.26 4.08 10.72
C ASN A 35 9.02 4.52 11.99
N ASN A 36 8.68 3.99 13.16
CA ASN A 36 9.32 4.37 14.42
C ASN A 36 10.68 3.66 14.61
N ASN A 37 10.82 2.43 14.10
CA ASN A 37 12.03 1.62 14.27
C ASN A 37 12.66 1.16 12.95
N ASN A 38 12.13 1.61 11.80
CA ASN A 38 12.61 1.25 10.46
C ASN A 38 12.59 -0.26 10.17
N ALA A 39 11.63 -0.98 10.76
CA ALA A 39 11.44 -2.40 10.50
C ALA A 39 10.32 -2.64 9.47
N LEU A 40 10.49 -3.65 8.63
CA LEU A 40 9.51 -4.08 7.65
C LEU A 40 8.69 -5.24 8.22
N LEU A 41 7.37 -5.07 8.30
CA LEU A 41 6.48 -6.21 8.49
C LEU A 41 6.23 -6.86 7.12
N TYR A 42 6.86 -8.00 6.92
CA TYR A 42 6.74 -8.86 5.75
C TYR A 42 5.85 -10.07 6.09
N CYS A 43 4.81 -10.33 5.31
CA CYS A 43 3.83 -11.36 5.64
C CYS A 43 3.79 -12.52 4.64
N PRO A 44 4.83 -13.38 4.60
CA PRO A 44 4.81 -14.57 3.77
C PRO A 44 3.70 -15.51 4.21
N GLU A 45 3.33 -16.47 3.34
CA GLU A 45 2.28 -17.44 3.64
C GLU A 45 2.46 -18.09 5.02
N GLY A 46 1.42 -18.02 5.87
CA GLY A 46 1.39 -18.60 7.21
C GLY A 46 2.12 -17.81 8.31
N HIS A 47 2.81 -16.72 7.99
CA HIS A 47 3.62 -15.97 8.97
C HIS A 47 3.45 -14.45 8.88
N LEU A 48 3.70 -13.78 10.00
CA LEU A 48 3.96 -12.34 10.13
C LEU A 48 5.42 -12.20 10.58
N LEU A 49 6.29 -11.71 9.71
CA LEU A 49 7.72 -11.56 9.98
C LEU A 49 8.06 -10.08 10.08
N LEU A 50 8.62 -9.65 11.21
CA LEU A 50 9.24 -8.34 11.31
C LEU A 50 10.72 -8.50 11.01
N ILE A 51 11.22 -7.77 10.01
CA ILE A 51 12.63 -7.79 9.64
C ILE A 51 13.23 -6.39 9.76
N ASP A 52 14.48 -6.31 10.20
CA ASP A 52 15.22 -5.05 10.22
C ASP A 52 15.75 -4.67 8.82
N GLU A 53 16.42 -3.51 8.72
CA GLU A 53 17.00 -3.03 7.46
C GLU A 53 18.16 -3.91 6.94
N GLN A 54 18.77 -4.73 7.80
CA GLN A 54 19.78 -5.73 7.42
C GLN A 54 19.15 -7.07 6.99
N GLY A 55 17.83 -7.22 7.14
CA GLY A 55 17.11 -8.45 6.82
C GLY A 55 17.10 -9.48 7.95
N ASN A 56 17.49 -9.12 9.16
CA ASN A 56 17.43 -10.02 10.31
C ASN A 56 15.98 -10.12 10.81
N GLU A 57 15.56 -11.33 11.15
CA GLU A 57 14.26 -11.59 11.76
C GLU A 57 14.24 -11.07 13.20
N MET A 58 13.33 -10.14 13.48
CA MET A 58 13.08 -9.58 14.81
C MET A 58 11.88 -10.25 15.51
N LEU A 59 10.87 -10.64 14.73
CA LEU A 59 9.63 -11.25 15.21
C LEU A 59 9.07 -12.21 14.17
N ASN A 60 8.50 -13.32 14.62
CA ASN A 60 7.84 -14.31 13.77
C ASN A 60 6.61 -14.89 14.44
N ILE A 61 5.44 -14.51 13.95
CA ILE A 61 4.14 -14.98 14.46
C ILE A 61 3.49 -15.85 13.38
N LYS A 62 3.10 -17.07 13.76
CA LYS A 62 2.28 -17.95 12.90
C LYS A 62 0.85 -17.42 12.80
N ARG A 63 0.25 -17.54 11.62
CA ARG A 63 -1.14 -17.16 11.33
C ARG A 63 -1.85 -18.18 10.46
N GLU A 64 -3.17 -18.24 10.59
CA GLU A 64 -4.03 -19.18 9.84
C GLU A 64 -5.02 -18.46 8.89
N PHE A 65 -4.86 -17.16 8.70
CA PHE A 65 -5.69 -16.33 7.83
C PHE A 65 -4.86 -15.68 6.72
N LYS A 66 -5.47 -15.28 5.60
CA LYS A 66 -4.81 -14.49 4.54
C LYS A 66 -4.98 -13.00 4.77
N ILE A 67 -4.08 -12.18 4.24
CA ILE A 67 -4.03 -10.73 4.46
C ILE A 67 -4.34 -10.00 3.16
N SER A 68 -5.31 -9.07 3.19
CA SER A 68 -5.66 -8.23 2.04
C SER A 68 -4.78 -7.01 1.99
N ASP A 69 -4.64 -6.32 3.13
CA ASP A 69 -3.84 -5.12 3.27
C ASP A 69 -3.42 -4.88 4.72
N MET A 70 -2.49 -3.94 4.91
CA MET A 70 -1.99 -3.57 6.22
C MET A 70 -1.48 -2.11 6.23
N CYS A 71 -1.59 -1.45 7.38
CA CYS A 71 -0.93 -0.17 7.65
C CYS A 71 -0.32 -0.16 9.05
N PHE A 72 0.62 0.75 9.27
CA PHE A 72 1.20 0.99 10.58
C PHE A 72 0.68 2.32 11.14
N SER A 73 0.21 2.32 12.38
CA SER A 73 -0.12 3.53 13.11
C SER A 73 1.07 3.93 13.99
N SER A 74 1.70 5.06 13.68
CA SER A 74 2.72 5.65 14.54
C SER A 74 2.15 6.17 15.86
N PHE A 75 0.89 6.59 15.87
CA PHE A 75 0.17 7.08 17.05
C PHE A 75 0.00 5.97 18.12
N LEU A 76 -0.45 4.79 17.72
CA LEU A 76 -0.59 3.64 18.63
C LEU A 76 0.65 2.75 18.68
N ASN A 77 1.64 2.99 17.81
CA ASN A 77 2.81 2.13 17.59
C ASN A 77 2.43 0.67 17.29
N GLN A 78 1.42 0.47 16.45
CA GLN A 78 0.82 -0.84 16.15
C GLN A 78 0.62 -1.04 14.66
N PHE A 79 0.73 -2.28 14.21
CA PHE A 79 0.31 -2.68 12.87
C PHE A 79 -1.17 -3.04 12.87
N PHE A 80 -1.87 -2.55 11.86
CA PHE A 80 -3.25 -2.90 11.56
C PHE A 80 -3.28 -3.82 10.36
N ILE A 81 -3.89 -4.98 10.52
CA ILE A 81 -3.86 -6.07 9.53
C ILE A 81 -5.29 -6.45 9.17
N LEU A 82 -5.64 -6.30 7.89
CA LEU A 82 -6.91 -6.75 7.35
C LEU A 82 -6.77 -8.16 6.81
N SER A 83 -7.59 -9.08 7.30
CA SER A 83 -7.68 -10.42 6.70
C SER A 83 -8.76 -10.49 5.63
N TYR A 84 -8.53 -11.30 4.60
CA TYR A 84 -9.57 -11.70 3.65
C TYR A 84 -9.56 -13.22 3.56
N LYS A 85 -10.63 -13.85 4.07
CA LYS A 85 -10.77 -15.31 4.28
C LYS A 85 -9.99 -15.89 5.48
N PRO A 86 -10.65 -16.72 6.32
CA PRO A 86 -12.08 -17.06 6.23
C PRO A 86 -13.03 -15.92 6.67
N ASP A 87 -12.58 -14.99 7.52
CA ASP A 87 -13.53 -14.26 8.39
C ASP A 87 -13.56 -12.74 8.29
N ASN A 88 -12.85 -12.09 7.36
CA ASN A 88 -12.81 -10.62 7.22
C ASN A 88 -12.57 -9.90 8.57
N ILE A 89 -11.59 -10.42 9.32
CA ILE A 89 -11.21 -9.93 10.64
C ILE A 89 -10.15 -8.84 10.50
N PHE A 90 -10.31 -7.82 11.33
CA PHE A 90 -9.34 -6.78 11.58
C PHE A 90 -8.53 -7.11 12.83
N TYR A 91 -7.20 -7.08 12.69
CA TYR A 91 -6.27 -7.33 13.78
C TYR A 91 -5.42 -6.10 14.08
N SER A 92 -5.03 -5.95 15.34
CA SER A 92 -3.93 -5.11 15.77
C SER A 92 -2.76 -6.00 16.21
N LEU A 93 -1.55 -5.66 15.79
CA LEU A 93 -0.31 -6.29 16.22
C LEU A 93 0.59 -5.25 16.89
N ASP A 94 0.84 -5.43 18.17
CA ASP A 94 1.88 -4.71 18.91
C ASP A 94 3.20 -5.48 18.78
N SER A 95 4.14 -4.93 18.00
CA SER A 95 5.44 -5.56 17.77
C SER A 95 6.39 -5.53 18.98
N SER A 96 6.09 -4.74 20.02
CA SER A 96 6.91 -4.70 21.24
C SER A 96 6.50 -5.77 22.25
N THR A 97 5.21 -6.09 22.31
CA THR A 97 4.66 -7.14 23.18
C THR A 97 4.40 -8.45 22.45
N HIS A 98 4.61 -8.47 21.13
CA HIS A 98 4.30 -9.60 20.24
C HIS A 98 2.83 -10.04 20.30
N ASP A 99 1.94 -9.09 20.60
CA ASP A 99 0.53 -9.37 20.88
C ASP A 99 -0.31 -9.11 19.64
N LEU A 100 -0.91 -10.17 19.10
CA LEU A 100 -1.83 -10.13 17.97
C LEU A 100 -3.27 -10.24 18.48
N LYS A 101 -3.99 -9.12 18.44
CA LYS A 101 -5.37 -9.01 18.93
C LYS A 101 -6.34 -8.87 17.77
N GLN A 102 -7.40 -9.67 17.79
CA GLN A 102 -8.58 -9.40 16.98
C GLN A 102 -9.32 -8.19 17.56
N ILE A 103 -9.52 -7.15 16.75
CA ILE A 103 -10.17 -5.91 17.17
C ILE A 103 -11.60 -5.77 16.63
N LYS A 104 -11.87 -6.27 15.41
CA LYS A 104 -13.22 -6.20 14.81
C LYS A 104 -13.42 -7.30 13.77
N LYS A 105 -14.63 -7.84 13.67
CA LYS A 105 -15.05 -8.67 12.53
C LYS A 105 -15.95 -7.85 11.63
N PHE A 106 -15.62 -7.74 10.35
CA PHE A 106 -16.46 -7.04 9.38
C PHE A 106 -17.50 -7.99 8.78
N SER A 107 -18.71 -7.50 8.56
CA SER A 107 -19.77 -8.24 7.85
C SER A 107 -19.55 -8.30 6.33
N ARG A 108 -18.53 -7.61 5.83
CA ARG A 108 -18.23 -7.40 4.41
C ARG A 108 -16.73 -7.45 4.17
N THR A 109 -16.32 -7.60 2.92
CA THR A 109 -14.91 -7.72 2.56
C THR A 109 -14.26 -6.34 2.54
N ILE A 110 -13.42 -6.08 3.54
CA ILE A 110 -12.56 -4.90 3.57
C ILE A 110 -11.25 -5.24 2.86
N TRP A 111 -10.88 -4.41 1.89
CA TRP A 111 -9.75 -4.69 1.00
C TRP A 111 -8.51 -3.86 1.33
N ASN A 112 -8.69 -2.61 1.73
CA ASN A 112 -7.57 -1.70 1.96
C ASN A 112 -7.66 -1.00 3.32
N CYS A 113 -6.49 -0.63 3.85
CA CYS A 113 -6.39 0.26 4.99
C CYS A 113 -5.23 1.25 4.84
N THR A 114 -5.36 2.42 5.43
CA THR A 114 -4.28 3.39 5.57
C THR A 114 -4.42 4.17 6.86
N CYS A 115 -3.29 4.59 7.41
CA CYS A 115 -3.18 5.16 8.74
C CYS A 115 -2.39 6.48 8.65
N TYR A 116 -2.87 7.54 9.30
CA TYR A 116 -2.08 8.75 9.52
C TYR A 116 -2.52 9.42 10.83
N ASP A 117 -1.55 9.72 11.70
CA ASP A 117 -1.80 10.23 13.05
C ASP A 117 -2.89 9.40 13.77
N LYS A 118 -3.99 10.02 14.16
CA LYS A 118 -5.13 9.39 14.85
C LYS A 118 -6.17 8.80 13.89
N ALA A 119 -6.02 8.98 12.59
CA ALA A 119 -6.98 8.51 11.61
C ALA A 119 -6.58 7.14 11.04
N LEU A 120 -7.54 6.22 11.03
CA LEU A 120 -7.49 4.99 10.27
C LEU A 120 -8.61 5.02 9.24
N ILE A 121 -8.27 4.77 7.98
CA ILE A 121 -9.23 4.64 6.90
C ILE A 121 -9.21 3.20 6.41
N VAL A 122 -10.39 2.64 6.18
CA VAL A 122 -10.56 1.35 5.52
C VAL A 122 -11.52 1.45 4.35
N SER A 123 -11.33 0.63 3.31
CA SER A 123 -12.22 0.59 2.14
C SER A 123 -12.67 -0.82 1.80
N GLU A 124 -13.89 -0.95 1.28
CA GLU A 124 -14.45 -2.21 0.77
C GLU A 124 -13.81 -2.65 -0.55
N ALA A 125 -13.95 -3.94 -0.86
CA ALA A 125 -13.54 -4.53 -2.13
C ALA A 125 -14.58 -4.36 -3.26
N ASP A 126 -15.85 -4.12 -2.94
CA ASP A 126 -16.93 -4.23 -3.93
C ASP A 126 -17.09 -2.94 -4.75
N PRO A 127 -17.61 -3.01 -6.00
CA PRO A 127 -17.97 -1.81 -6.76
C PRO A 127 -18.93 -0.91 -5.98
N GLY A 128 -18.73 0.41 -6.06
CA GLY A 128 -19.42 1.34 -5.16
C GLY A 128 -18.87 1.33 -3.73
N SER A 129 -17.60 0.93 -3.56
CA SER A 129 -16.87 0.72 -2.31
C SER A 129 -17.14 1.81 -1.26
N LYS A 130 -17.58 1.42 -0.06
CA LYS A 130 -17.62 2.36 1.08
C LYS A 130 -16.22 2.58 1.65
N ILE A 131 -15.99 3.80 2.12
CA ILE A 131 -14.81 4.19 2.89
C ILE A 131 -15.29 4.51 4.31
N GLU A 132 -14.68 3.89 5.31
CA GLU A 132 -14.94 4.16 6.72
C GLU A 132 -13.71 4.81 7.35
N VAL A 133 -13.94 5.85 8.15
CA VAL A 133 -12.91 6.52 8.95
C VAL A 133 -13.13 6.17 10.42
N TYR A 134 -12.04 5.80 11.08
CA TYR A 134 -11.96 5.47 12.49
C TYR A 134 -11.02 6.46 13.18
N ASP A 135 -11.44 6.96 14.34
CA ASP A 135 -10.57 7.71 15.25
C ASP A 135 -9.91 6.73 16.22
N LEU A 136 -8.59 6.65 16.18
CA LEU A 136 -7.77 5.78 17.02
C LEU A 136 -7.73 6.24 18.49
N CYS A 137 -8.21 7.44 18.81
CA CYS A 137 -8.44 7.87 20.20
C CYS A 137 -9.75 7.34 20.78
N ALA A 138 -10.66 6.80 19.96
CA ALA A 138 -11.95 6.34 20.45
C ALA A 138 -11.80 5.00 21.21
N ASP A 139 -12.53 4.88 22.32
CA ASP A 139 -12.57 3.64 23.12
C ASP A 139 -13.26 2.46 22.40
N HIS A 140 -13.85 2.70 21.23
CA HIS A 140 -14.61 1.72 20.46
C HIS A 140 -14.25 1.73 18.97
N TRP A 141 -14.34 0.56 18.35
CA TRP A 141 -14.11 0.38 16.91
C TRP A 141 -15.39 0.63 16.08
N ASN A 142 -15.98 1.81 16.24
CA ASN A 142 -17.07 2.30 15.39
C ASN A 142 -16.55 3.41 14.48
N PRO A 143 -16.94 3.42 13.19
CA PRO A 143 -16.51 4.47 12.29
C PRO A 143 -17.09 5.82 12.74
N VAL A 144 -16.23 6.84 12.82
CA VAL A 144 -16.63 8.23 13.10
C VAL A 144 -17.21 8.92 11.87
N GLN A 145 -16.83 8.43 10.69
CA GLN A 145 -17.36 8.90 9.42
C GLN A 145 -17.45 7.74 8.43
N THR A 146 -18.43 7.78 7.55
CA THR A 146 -18.56 6.82 6.46
C THR A 146 -18.88 7.60 5.19
N PHE A 147 -18.11 7.33 4.15
CA PHE A 147 -18.34 7.84 2.82
C PHE A 147 -18.80 6.68 1.95
N THR A 148 -19.87 6.89 1.20
CA THR A 148 -20.15 6.04 0.03
C THR A 148 -19.09 6.32 -1.03
N ALA A 149 -18.89 5.38 -1.96
CA ALA A 149 -18.01 5.63 -3.09
C ALA A 149 -18.35 7.01 -3.70
N PRO A 150 -17.34 7.86 -3.92
CA PRO A 150 -17.51 9.23 -4.34
C PRO A 150 -18.21 9.31 -5.69
N THR A 151 -18.86 10.43 -6.00
CA THR A 151 -19.67 10.59 -7.23
C THR A 151 -18.89 10.37 -8.55
N SER A 152 -17.55 10.52 -8.53
CA SER A 152 -16.68 10.17 -9.66
C SER A 152 -16.48 8.65 -9.83
N CYS A 153 -16.60 7.88 -8.74
CA CYS A 153 -16.77 6.44 -8.76
C CYS A 153 -18.15 6.11 -9.30
N LYS A 154 -18.22 5.93 -10.63
CA LYS A 154 -19.37 5.28 -11.25
C LYS A 154 -19.59 3.91 -10.59
N VAL A 155 -20.82 3.40 -10.65
CA VAL A 155 -21.22 2.13 -10.00
C VAL A 155 -20.34 0.93 -10.40
N ASP A 156 -19.66 1.02 -11.55
CA ASP A 156 -18.72 0.04 -12.08
C ASP A 156 -17.26 0.26 -11.66
N GLN A 157 -17.00 1.16 -10.70
CA GLN A 157 -15.65 1.46 -10.21
C GLN A 157 -15.41 0.87 -8.82
N GLN A 158 -14.19 0.36 -8.63
CA GLN A 158 -13.69 -0.27 -7.41
C GLN A 158 -12.40 0.42 -6.95
N ILE A 159 -12.25 0.59 -5.63
CA ILE A 159 -11.00 1.06 -5.02
C ILE A 159 -10.02 -0.11 -4.93
N GLU A 160 -8.92 -0.02 -5.68
CA GLU A 160 -7.85 -1.03 -5.65
C GLU A 160 -6.85 -0.74 -4.52
N LYS A 161 -6.48 0.54 -4.33
CA LYS A 161 -5.57 1.00 -3.27
C LYS A 161 -5.95 2.38 -2.77
N ILE A 162 -5.68 2.63 -1.49
CA ILE A 162 -5.84 3.94 -0.83
C ILE A 162 -4.69 4.14 0.16
N ARG A 163 -4.04 5.31 0.12
CA ARG A 163 -2.95 5.68 1.02
C ARG A 163 -2.99 7.16 1.36
N PHE A 164 -2.77 7.50 2.64
CA PHE A 164 -2.40 8.87 3.01
C PHE A 164 -1.07 9.26 2.37
N ASN A 165 -0.92 10.52 1.99
CA ASN A 165 0.40 11.08 1.72
C ASN A 165 1.20 11.24 3.03
N SER A 166 2.48 11.63 2.92
CA SER A 166 3.43 11.60 4.05
C SER A 166 3.10 12.57 5.19
N ASP A 167 2.30 13.62 4.94
CA ASP A 167 1.83 14.58 5.95
C ASP A 167 0.33 14.49 6.23
N GLY A 168 -0.34 13.46 5.67
CA GLY A 168 -1.77 13.22 5.84
C GLY A 168 -2.68 14.28 5.23
N SER A 169 -2.17 15.26 4.48
CA SER A 169 -3.00 16.30 3.88
C SER A 169 -3.92 15.77 2.76
N CYS A 170 -3.54 14.65 2.13
CA CYS A 170 -4.24 14.08 0.98
C CYS A 170 -4.27 12.54 1.03
N LEU A 171 -5.20 11.96 0.29
CA LEU A 171 -5.27 10.53 -0.02
C LEU A 171 -4.96 10.29 -1.50
N GLY A 172 -4.00 9.42 -1.78
CA GLY A 172 -3.84 8.82 -3.09
C GLY A 172 -4.76 7.60 -3.21
N VAL A 173 -5.58 7.56 -4.25
CA VAL A 173 -6.54 6.49 -4.49
C VAL A 173 -6.36 5.94 -5.90
N ILE A 174 -6.20 4.63 -6.00
CA ILE A 174 -6.22 3.92 -7.28
C ILE A 174 -7.60 3.33 -7.49
N LEU A 175 -8.22 3.70 -8.60
CA LEU A 175 -9.51 3.16 -9.03
C LEU A 175 -9.34 2.27 -10.25
N ARG A 176 -10.11 1.19 -10.27
CA ARG A 176 -10.35 0.36 -11.46
C ARG A 176 -11.78 0.54 -11.92
N GLN A 177 -11.96 0.79 -13.20
CA GLN A 177 -13.26 0.98 -13.86
C GLN A 177 -13.51 -0.12 -14.89
N GLY A 178 -14.68 -0.77 -14.79
CA GLY A 178 -15.29 -1.54 -15.88
C GLY A 178 -15.55 -3.02 -15.60
N SER A 179 -16.41 -3.59 -16.43
CA SER A 179 -16.58 -5.03 -16.66
C SER A 179 -15.69 -5.48 -17.82
N GLN A 180 -15.10 -6.69 -17.73
CA GLN A 180 -14.24 -7.30 -18.75
C GLN A 180 -14.68 -7.00 -20.21
N PRO A 181 -13.74 -6.79 -21.17
CA PRO A 181 -12.31 -7.08 -21.10
C PRO A 181 -11.38 -5.87 -20.91
N ASN A 182 -11.87 -4.63 -20.94
CA ASN A 182 -11.03 -3.43 -20.91
C ASN A 182 -11.18 -2.71 -19.56
N TYR A 183 -10.19 -2.87 -18.68
CA TYR A 183 -10.14 -2.12 -17.43
C TYR A 183 -9.50 -0.76 -17.66
N TYR A 184 -10.15 0.31 -17.22
CA TYR A 184 -9.52 1.62 -17.12
C TYR A 184 -9.05 1.85 -15.70
N HIS A 185 -7.89 2.44 -15.56
CA HIS A 185 -7.30 2.73 -14.27
C HIS A 185 -7.08 4.22 -14.10
N TRP A 186 -7.33 4.69 -12.88
CA TRP A 186 -7.22 6.09 -12.52
C TRP A 186 -6.46 6.21 -11.22
N PHE A 187 -5.62 7.23 -11.13
CA PHE A 187 -5.11 7.76 -9.87
C PHE A 187 -5.89 9.02 -9.53
N GLU A 188 -6.39 9.12 -8.31
CA GLU A 188 -7.03 10.31 -7.79
C GLU A 188 -6.33 10.78 -6.53
N LEU A 189 -6.15 12.09 -6.42
CA LEU A 189 -5.80 12.73 -5.17
C LEU A 189 -7.09 13.25 -4.52
N ARG A 190 -7.29 12.97 -3.25
CA ARG A 190 -8.52 13.33 -2.52
C ARG A 190 -8.22 14.01 -1.20
N ASP A 191 -9.15 14.87 -0.77
CA ASP A 191 -9.15 15.42 0.58
C ASP A 191 -9.63 14.34 1.58
N PRO A 192 -8.86 14.02 2.63
CA PRO A 192 -9.21 12.97 3.58
C PRO A 192 -10.40 13.28 4.48
N ASN A 193 -10.78 14.55 4.65
CA ASN A 193 -11.84 14.95 5.58
C ASN A 193 -13.23 14.89 4.95
N ASN A 194 -13.31 15.06 3.63
CA ASN A 194 -14.58 15.11 2.91
C ASN A 194 -14.61 14.20 1.66
N MET A 195 -13.50 13.51 1.35
CA MET A 195 -13.32 12.64 0.18
C MET A 195 -13.50 13.34 -1.17
N THR A 196 -13.44 14.67 -1.24
CA THR A 196 -13.54 15.41 -2.50
C THR A 196 -12.33 15.13 -3.38
N VAL A 197 -12.56 14.97 -4.69
CA VAL A 197 -11.50 14.81 -5.69
C VAL A 197 -10.77 16.14 -5.87
N ILE A 198 -9.47 16.14 -5.59
CA ILE A 198 -8.56 17.27 -5.84
C ILE A 198 -8.04 17.18 -7.28
N SER A 199 -7.60 16.00 -7.70
CA SER A 199 -7.11 15.76 -9.05
C SER A 199 -7.40 14.32 -9.50
N THR A 200 -7.38 14.12 -10.81
CA THR A 200 -7.60 12.81 -11.43
C THR A 200 -6.66 12.65 -12.61
N THR A 201 -5.87 11.60 -12.58
CA THR A 201 -4.92 11.22 -13.63
C THR A 201 -5.32 9.87 -14.21
N LYS A 202 -5.68 9.87 -15.49
CA LYS A 202 -5.92 8.62 -16.23
C LYS A 202 -4.59 7.94 -16.53
N THR A 203 -4.48 6.66 -16.22
CA THR A 203 -3.31 5.86 -16.59
C THR A 203 -3.71 4.81 -17.61
N ASP A 204 -3.02 4.76 -18.75
CA ASP A 204 -3.24 3.73 -19.75
C ASP A 204 -2.32 2.53 -19.46
N LEU A 205 -2.88 1.52 -18.80
CA LEU A 205 -2.13 0.39 -18.23
C LEU A 205 -2.35 -0.92 -19.00
N GLY A 206 -3.09 -0.89 -20.11
CA GLY A 206 -3.53 -2.11 -20.79
C GLY A 206 -4.28 -3.07 -19.86
N ASN A 207 -4.06 -4.37 -20.04
CA ASN A 207 -4.73 -5.45 -19.27
C ASN A 207 -3.98 -5.84 -17.97
N ASP A 208 -3.20 -4.93 -17.38
CA ASP A 208 -2.49 -5.19 -16.14
C ASP A 208 -3.31 -4.81 -14.89
N GLN A 209 -2.82 -5.21 -13.72
CA GLN A 209 -3.36 -4.89 -12.42
C GLN A 209 -2.35 -4.10 -11.58
N TRP A 210 -2.86 -3.18 -10.78
CA TRP A 210 -2.05 -2.52 -9.77
C TRP A 210 -1.65 -3.49 -8.68
N CYS A 211 -0.38 -3.46 -8.34
CA CYS A 211 0.20 -4.21 -7.24
C CYS A 211 0.09 -3.43 -5.94
N TRP A 212 0.69 -2.23 -5.93
CA TRP A 212 0.86 -1.47 -4.70
C TRP A 212 0.78 0.03 -4.96
N LEU A 213 0.43 0.76 -3.90
CA LEU A 213 0.55 2.21 -3.81
C LEU A 213 1.39 2.50 -2.56
N LEU A 214 2.54 3.12 -2.76
CA LEU A 214 3.49 3.49 -1.73
C LEU A 214 3.50 5.01 -1.57
N THR A 215 3.40 5.46 -0.33
CA THR A 215 3.59 6.86 0.04
C THR A 215 5.08 7.17 0.11
N LEU A 216 5.47 8.31 -0.44
CA LEU A 216 6.84 8.81 -0.45
C LEU A 216 6.95 10.14 0.33
N PRO A 217 8.17 10.57 0.69
CA PRO A 217 8.48 11.95 1.03
C PRO A 217 7.90 12.98 0.04
N ASP A 218 7.81 14.23 0.48
CA ASP A 218 7.31 15.36 -0.33
C ASP A 218 5.89 15.17 -0.88
N ARG A 219 5.08 14.36 -0.19
CA ARG A 219 3.69 14.04 -0.53
C ARG A 219 3.52 13.31 -1.87
N GLN A 220 4.57 12.68 -2.38
CA GLN A 220 4.52 11.90 -3.62
C GLN A 220 3.98 10.49 -3.39
N PHE A 221 3.59 9.84 -4.49
CA PHE A 221 3.15 8.45 -4.50
C PHE A 221 3.88 7.65 -5.57
N LEU A 222 4.28 6.43 -5.22
CA LEU A 222 4.83 5.46 -6.15
C LEU A 222 3.87 4.29 -6.28
N ALA A 223 3.33 4.10 -7.47
CA ALA A 223 2.44 2.99 -7.75
C ALA A 223 3.12 1.97 -8.67
N THR A 224 2.79 0.69 -8.51
CA THR A 224 3.43 -0.39 -9.26
C THR A 224 2.44 -1.28 -10.00
N LEU A 225 2.83 -1.72 -11.19
CA LEU A 225 2.05 -2.65 -12.01
C LEU A 225 2.63 -4.06 -11.94
N TRP A 226 1.75 -5.04 -11.87
CA TRP A 226 2.11 -6.43 -11.63
C TRP A 226 2.92 -7.07 -12.77
N ARG A 227 2.34 -7.10 -13.97
CA ARG A 227 2.83 -7.90 -15.11
C ARG A 227 3.70 -7.07 -16.05
N GLU A 228 3.36 -5.80 -16.23
CA GLU A 228 4.09 -4.80 -17.00
C GLU A 228 5.37 -4.38 -16.28
N LYS A 229 5.44 -4.60 -14.96
CA LYS A 229 6.62 -4.31 -14.12
C LYS A 229 7.02 -2.85 -14.22
N LYS A 230 6.02 -1.96 -14.19
CA LYS A 230 6.23 -0.52 -14.27
C LYS A 230 6.03 0.13 -12.92
N PHE A 231 6.80 1.18 -12.70
CA PHE A 231 6.65 2.11 -11.60
C PHE A 231 6.12 3.43 -12.16
N LEU A 232 5.11 3.99 -11.50
CA LEU A 232 4.50 5.26 -11.85
C LEU A 232 4.65 6.20 -10.66
N LEU A 233 5.37 7.31 -10.86
CA LEU A 233 5.58 8.34 -9.85
C LEU A 233 4.57 9.47 -10.05
N PHE A 234 3.73 9.68 -9.04
CA PHE A 234 2.80 10.79 -8.96
C PHE A 234 3.30 11.83 -7.98
N ASP A 235 3.16 13.10 -8.35
CA ASP A 235 3.57 14.21 -7.49
C ASP A 235 2.54 14.56 -6.40
N SER A 236 2.84 15.61 -5.64
CA SER A 236 1.96 16.12 -4.58
C SER A 236 0.62 16.68 -5.09
N HIS A 237 0.48 16.91 -6.38
CA HIS A 237 -0.74 17.37 -7.05
C HIS A 237 -1.48 16.22 -7.75
N GLY A 238 -0.94 15.01 -7.70
CA GLY A 238 -1.48 13.82 -8.34
C GLY A 238 -1.21 13.72 -9.84
N GLU A 239 -0.29 14.53 -10.37
CA GLU A 239 0.15 14.46 -11.76
C GLU A 239 1.21 13.37 -11.93
N LEU A 240 1.14 12.62 -13.04
CA LEU A 240 2.16 11.61 -13.38
C LEU A 240 3.44 12.31 -13.84
N GLN A 241 4.51 12.20 -13.04
CA GLN A 241 5.82 12.78 -13.35
C GLN A 241 6.72 11.85 -14.15
N GLU A 242 6.75 10.56 -13.79
CA GLU A 242 7.71 9.62 -14.33
C GLU A 242 7.10 8.22 -14.44
N THR A 243 7.51 7.48 -15.48
CA THR A 243 7.20 6.06 -15.64
C THR A 243 8.48 5.29 -15.92
N THR A 244 8.69 4.20 -15.20
CA THR A 244 9.92 3.42 -15.23
C THR A 244 9.61 1.96 -15.43
N GLU A 245 10.27 1.31 -16.40
CA GLU A 245 10.27 -0.14 -16.49
C GLU A 245 11.25 -0.75 -15.48
N TYR A 246 10.87 -1.87 -14.91
CA TYR A 246 11.69 -2.67 -14.01
C TYR A 246 12.19 -3.94 -14.69
N ASP A 247 13.35 -4.43 -14.23
CA ASP A 247 14.11 -5.58 -14.71
C ASP A 247 13.27 -6.60 -15.50
N LYS A 248 13.58 -6.73 -16.81
CA LYS A 248 12.83 -7.59 -17.73
C LYS A 248 12.97 -9.08 -17.38
N ASN A 249 14.00 -9.47 -16.63
CA ASN A 249 14.23 -10.87 -16.22
C ASN A 249 13.32 -11.31 -15.07
N VAL A 250 12.70 -10.37 -14.36
CA VAL A 250 11.73 -10.69 -13.31
C VAL A 250 10.39 -10.99 -13.95
N LYS A 251 9.67 -11.99 -13.42
CA LYS A 251 8.36 -12.35 -13.96
C LYS A 251 7.26 -11.38 -13.49
N TYR A 252 7.28 -11.00 -12.22
CA TYR A 252 6.22 -10.22 -11.59
C TYR A 252 6.75 -9.32 -10.45
N LEU A 253 6.23 -8.10 -10.35
CA LEU A 253 6.35 -7.25 -9.16
C LEU A 253 5.24 -7.60 -8.16
N ASN A 254 5.47 -7.55 -6.84
CA ASN A 254 4.39 -7.81 -5.88
C ASN A 254 4.06 -6.63 -4.99
N SER A 255 5.00 -6.18 -4.17
CA SER A 255 4.78 -5.08 -3.24
C SER A 255 6.05 -4.26 -3.08
N THR A 256 5.90 -3.03 -2.57
CA THR A 256 7.00 -2.10 -2.37
C THR A 256 6.89 -1.40 -1.03
N ALA A 257 8.03 -1.06 -0.45
CA ALA A 257 8.12 -0.37 0.81
C ALA A 257 9.29 0.62 0.80
N LEU A 258 9.19 1.68 1.59
CA LEU A 258 10.26 2.65 1.80
C LEU A 258 10.71 2.59 3.25
N ILE A 259 11.93 2.13 3.50
CA ILE A 259 12.50 2.04 4.85
C ILE A 259 13.43 3.24 5.08
N ASN A 260 13.13 4.03 6.12
CA ASN A 260 13.93 5.18 6.58
C ASN A 260 14.21 6.26 5.50
N GLY A 261 13.44 6.30 4.41
CA GLY A 261 13.76 7.14 3.25
C GLY A 261 15.09 6.78 2.55
N LYS A 262 15.74 5.68 2.94
CA LYS A 262 17.05 5.24 2.47
C LYS A 262 16.97 4.05 1.52
N TYR A 263 16.04 3.14 1.81
CA TYR A 263 15.90 1.89 1.06
C TYR A 263 14.53 1.80 0.41
N LEU A 264 14.52 1.72 -0.92
CA LEU A 264 13.37 1.23 -1.65
C LEU A 264 13.43 -0.29 -1.69
N VAL A 265 12.50 -0.95 -1.02
CA VAL A 265 12.40 -2.41 -0.98
C VAL A 265 11.36 -2.85 -2.00
N VAL A 266 11.74 -3.77 -2.87
CA VAL A 266 10.88 -4.34 -3.90
C VAL A 266 10.75 -5.84 -3.67
N GLN A 267 9.53 -6.33 -3.48
CA GLN A 267 9.23 -7.75 -3.46
C GLN A 267 8.91 -8.25 -4.86
N LEU A 268 9.58 -9.33 -5.25
CA LEU A 268 9.41 -9.99 -6.53
C LEU A 268 8.75 -11.36 -6.38
N TRP A 269 8.09 -11.80 -7.45
CA TRP A 269 7.62 -13.19 -7.59
C TRP A 269 8.26 -13.84 -8.82
N LYS A 270 8.95 -14.96 -8.60
CA LYS A 270 9.77 -15.68 -9.61
C LYS A 270 10.89 -14.80 -10.21
N PRO A 271 12.04 -14.66 -9.53
CA PRO A 271 12.40 -15.31 -8.26
C PRO A 271 11.71 -14.68 -7.04
N ASP A 272 11.55 -15.46 -5.98
CA ASP A 272 10.93 -15.02 -4.74
C ASP A 272 12.00 -14.30 -3.91
N GLU A 273 12.05 -12.97 -4.03
CA GLU A 273 13.11 -12.14 -3.46
C GLU A 273 12.56 -10.83 -2.88
N LEU A 274 13.17 -10.37 -1.79
CA LEU A 274 13.15 -8.97 -1.36
C LEU A 274 14.45 -8.33 -1.81
N ARG A 275 14.36 -7.30 -2.64
CA ARG A 275 15.51 -6.53 -3.13
C ARG A 275 15.53 -5.16 -2.49
N PHE A 276 16.64 -4.80 -1.88
CA PHE A 276 16.84 -3.50 -1.24
C PHE A 276 17.66 -2.62 -2.18
N TYR A 277 17.17 -1.42 -2.47
CA TYR A 277 17.86 -0.45 -3.30
C TYR A 277 18.15 0.81 -2.49
N ASN A 278 19.41 1.24 -2.48
CA ASN A 278 19.80 2.50 -1.86
C ASN A 278 19.29 3.68 -2.72
N LEU A 279 18.73 4.69 -2.06
CA LEU A 279 18.29 5.96 -2.65
C LEU A 279 19.38 7.03 -2.58
#